data_AF-A0A1A7Z478-F1
#
_entry.id   AF-A0A1A7Z478-F1
#
_cell.length_a   1.000
_cell.length_b   1.000
_cell.length_c   1.000
_cell.angle_alpha   90.00
_cell.angle_beta   90.00
_cell.angle_gamma   90.00
#
_symmetry.space_group_name_H-M   'P 1'
#
loop_
_entity.id
_entity.type
_entity.pdbx_description
1 polymer ?
#
loop_
_entity_poly.entity_id
_entity_poly.type
_entity_poly.pdbx_seq_one_letter_code
_entity_poly.pdbx_strand_id
1 'polypeptide(L)'
;GAGQSGRRQCWSPPSDGEDEDKRRTHNILERQRRNELRVSFLSLRDKVPELKDKEKTPKVVILKKATEFIMELSEEEDRMLRTKDKLMKRSIELKGRLQQLRTLK
;
A
#
# COMPACT_ATOMS: atom_id res chain seq x y z
N GLY A 1 -59.11 -3.82 -51.43
CA GLY A 1 -57.78 -3.57 -50.82
C GLY A 1 -57.99 -3.21 -49.38
N ALA A 2 -57.50 -4.02 -48.44
CA ALA A 2 -57.58 -3.77 -47.02
C ALA A 2 -56.18 -3.45 -46.49
N GLY A 3 -55.95 -2.19 -46.10
CA GLY A 3 -54.70 -1.74 -45.50
C GLY A 3 -54.63 -2.18 -44.05
N GLN A 4 -53.73 -3.11 -43.75
CA GLN A 4 -53.44 -3.51 -42.37
C GLN A 4 -52.47 -2.53 -41.72
N SER A 5 -53.01 -1.87 -40.70
CA SER A 5 -52.39 -1.09 -39.64
C SER A 5 -51.04 -1.63 -39.15
N GLY A 6 -49.97 -0.91 -39.47
CA GLY A 6 -48.69 -1.04 -38.75
C GLY A 6 -48.83 -0.44 -37.35
N ARG A 7 -48.75 -1.30 -36.34
CA ARG A 7 -48.67 -0.91 -34.92
C ARG A 7 -47.43 -0.04 -34.75
N ARG A 8 -47.61 1.25 -34.43
CA ARG A 8 -46.52 2.11 -33.96
C ARG A 8 -46.10 1.58 -32.59
N GLN A 9 -44.95 0.92 -32.54
CA GLN A 9 -44.27 0.59 -31.30
C GLN A 9 -43.97 1.93 -30.60
N CYS A 10 -44.73 2.25 -29.57
CA CYS A 10 -44.45 3.35 -28.67
C CYS A 10 -43.16 3.01 -27.89
N TRP A 11 -42.08 3.73 -28.17
CA TRP A 11 -40.88 3.73 -27.33
C TRP A 11 -41.20 4.59 -26.10
N SER A 12 -41.64 3.96 -25.02
CA SER A 12 -41.70 4.63 -23.72
C SER A 12 -40.26 4.86 -23.23
N PRO A 13 -39.85 6.09 -22.87
CA PRO A 13 -38.56 6.33 -22.25
C PRO A 13 -38.44 5.50 -20.95
N PRO A 14 -37.25 4.96 -20.62
CA PRO A 14 -37.00 4.39 -19.30
C PRO A 14 -37.37 5.43 -18.24
N SER A 15 -38.03 4.99 -17.16
CA SER A 15 -38.38 5.85 -16.03
C SER A 15 -37.09 6.44 -15.42
N ASP A 16 -36.87 7.75 -15.59
CA ASP A 16 -35.64 8.45 -15.19
C ASP A 16 -35.23 8.22 -13.71
N GLY A 17 -36.18 7.89 -12.84
CA GLY A 17 -35.93 7.66 -11.41
C GLY A 17 -35.01 6.47 -11.10
N GLU A 18 -35.10 5.37 -11.85
CA GLU A 18 -34.25 4.19 -11.60
C GLU A 18 -32.79 4.44 -11.95
N ASP A 19 -32.53 5.25 -12.98
CA ASP A 19 -31.18 5.58 -13.41
C ASP A 19 -30.55 6.67 -12.54
N GLU A 20 -31.35 7.59 -11.99
CA GLU A 20 -30.91 8.55 -10.98
C GLU A 20 -30.48 7.86 -9.68
N ASP A 21 -31.21 6.86 -9.20
CA ASP A 21 -30.88 6.13 -7.97
C ASP A 21 -29.62 5.27 -8.12
N LYS A 22 -29.42 4.63 -9.29
CA LYS A 22 -28.17 3.94 -9.63
C LYS A 22 -26.99 4.92 -9.62
N ARG A 23 -27.13 6.08 -10.27
CA ARG A 23 -26.09 7.13 -10.29
C ARG A 23 -25.77 7.65 -8.90
N ARG A 24 -26.79 7.87 -8.06
CA ARG A 24 -26.63 8.29 -6.66
C ARG A 24 -25.82 7.28 -5.87
N THR A 25 -26.22 6.01 -5.94
CA THR A 25 -25.56 4.90 -5.23
C THR A 25 -24.09 4.78 -5.67
N HIS A 26 -23.83 4.79 -6.97
CA HIS A 26 -22.48 4.78 -7.52
C HIS A 26 -21.61 5.92 -6.96
N ASN A 27 -22.13 7.15 -6.93
CA ASN A 27 -21.40 8.32 -6.42
C ASN A 27 -21.05 8.22 -4.93
N ILE A 28 -21.95 7.63 -4.13
CA ILE A 28 -21.72 7.38 -2.70
C ILE A 28 -20.56 6.38 -2.54
N LEU A 29 -20.62 5.25 -3.25
CA LEU A 29 -19.61 4.20 -3.17
C LEU A 29 -18.23 4.70 -3.64
N GLU A 30 -18.16 5.45 -4.75
CA GLU A 30 -16.89 5.99 -5.23
C GLU A 30 -16.32 7.09 -4.31
N ARG A 31 -17.18 7.85 -3.63
CA ARG A 31 -16.72 8.79 -2.58
C ARG A 31 -16.13 8.02 -1.40
N GLN A 32 -16.77 6.94 -0.96
CA GLN A 32 -16.25 6.09 0.12
C GLN A 32 -14.90 5.49 -0.27
N ARG A 33 -14.80 4.87 -1.46
CA ARG A 33 -13.55 4.33 -1.99
C ARG A 33 -12.43 5.37 -2.03
N ARG A 34 -12.71 6.60 -2.48
CA ARG A 34 -11.71 7.68 -2.51
C ARG A 34 -11.29 8.12 -1.11
N ASN A 35 -12.20 8.11 -0.14
CA ASN A 35 -11.88 8.42 1.26
C ASN A 35 -10.99 7.34 1.87
N GLU A 36 -11.31 6.06 1.67
CA GLU A 36 -10.48 4.93 2.11
C GLU A 36 -9.08 5.01 1.50
N LEU A 37 -8.97 5.26 0.18
CA LEU A 37 -7.69 5.45 -0.49
C LEU A 37 -6.91 6.64 0.09
N ARG A 38 -7.57 7.75 0.40
CA ARG A 38 -6.94 8.91 1.04
C ARG A 38 -6.38 8.53 2.42
N VAL A 39 -7.14 7.79 3.23
CA VAL A 39 -6.67 7.31 4.54
C VAL A 39 -5.44 6.41 4.36
N SER A 40 -5.46 5.47 3.42
CA SER A 40 -4.30 4.62 3.12
C SER A 40 -3.05 5.42 2.74
N PHE A 41 -3.19 6.49 1.94
CA PHE A 41 -2.07 7.38 1.60
C PHE A 41 -1.52 8.14 2.82
N LEU A 42 -2.39 8.57 3.73
CA LEU A 42 -1.95 9.25 4.96
C LEU A 42 -1.22 8.27 5.89
N SER A 43 -1.77 7.07 6.08
CA SER A 43 -1.11 6.01 6.83
C SER A 43 0.26 5.65 6.25
N LEU A 44 0.38 5.57 4.92
CA LEU A 44 1.66 5.32 4.25
C LEU A 44 2.64 6.46 4.49
N ARG A 45 2.20 7.71 4.33
CA ARG A 45 3.03 8.90 4.58
C ARG A 45 3.61 8.88 6.00
N ASP A 46 2.80 8.55 7.00
CA ASP A 46 3.20 8.56 8.41
C ASP A 46 4.26 7.50 8.75
N LYS A 47 4.42 6.48 7.89
CA LYS A 47 5.49 5.46 8.00
C LYS A 47 6.81 5.89 7.37
N VAL A 48 6.80 6.93 6.54
CA VAL A 48 8.00 7.45 5.87
C VAL A 48 8.55 8.62 6.70
N PRO A 49 9.73 8.49 7.34
CA PRO A 49 10.26 9.50 8.27
C PRO A 49 10.35 10.91 7.67
N GLU A 50 10.76 11.02 6.40
CA GLU A 50 10.90 12.29 5.70
C GLU A 50 9.56 13.00 5.43
N LEU A 51 8.44 12.28 5.49
CA LEU A 51 7.11 12.77 5.10
C LEU A 51 6.12 12.88 6.25
N LYS A 52 6.40 12.26 7.41
CA LYS A 52 5.47 12.14 8.53
C LYS A 52 4.82 13.46 8.95
N ASP A 53 5.61 14.53 9.04
CA ASP A 53 5.13 15.86 9.47
C ASP A 53 4.69 16.77 8.30
N LYS A 54 4.74 16.27 7.04
CA LYS A 54 4.43 17.03 5.83
C LYS A 54 2.99 16.79 5.39
N GLU A 55 2.07 17.54 5.97
CA GLU A 55 0.62 17.30 5.82
C GLU A 55 0.14 17.32 4.36
N LYS A 56 0.65 18.26 3.55
CA LYS A 56 0.24 18.48 2.15
C LYS A 56 1.16 17.79 1.12
N THR A 57 1.62 16.58 1.41
CA THR A 57 2.49 15.83 0.49
C THR A 57 1.71 15.25 -0.70
N PRO A 58 2.14 15.47 -1.97
CA PRO A 58 1.49 14.87 -3.13
C PRO A 58 1.57 13.33 -3.14
N LYS A 59 0.51 12.66 -3.63
CA LYS A 59 0.45 11.18 -3.71
C LYS A 59 1.67 10.55 -4.39
N VAL A 60 2.11 11.11 -5.51
CA VAL A 60 3.28 10.61 -6.25
C VAL A 60 4.57 10.70 -5.43
N VAL A 61 4.70 11.72 -4.59
CA VAL A 61 5.87 11.88 -3.71
C VAL A 61 5.81 10.85 -2.58
N ILE A 62 4.63 10.60 -2.00
CA ILE A 62 4.45 9.53 -0.98
C ILE A 62 4.90 8.18 -1.55
N LEU A 63 4.48 7.83 -2.77
CA LEU A 63 4.86 6.56 -3.40
C LEU A 63 6.38 6.48 -3.63
N LYS A 64 6.98 7.50 -4.25
CA LYS A 64 8.42 7.52 -4.53
C LYS A 64 9.25 7.38 -3.24
N LYS A 65 8.93 8.18 -2.23
CA LYS A 65 9.64 8.18 -0.95
C LYS A 65 9.43 6.89 -0.15
N ALA A 66 8.24 6.29 -0.22
CA ALA A 66 8.02 4.99 0.38
C ALA A 66 8.88 3.90 -0.30
N THR A 67 9.00 3.91 -1.63
CA THR A 67 9.86 2.98 -2.36
C THR A 67 11.34 3.18 -2.02
N GLU A 68 11.83 4.42 -2.04
CA GLU A 68 13.20 4.76 -1.61
C GLU A 68 13.46 4.25 -0.18
N PHE A 69 12.55 4.52 0.75
CA PHE A 69 12.71 4.12 2.14
C PHE A 69 12.71 2.59 2.34
N ILE A 70 11.91 1.84 1.57
CA ILE A 70 11.95 0.37 1.60
C ILE A 70 13.30 -0.15 1.12
N MET A 71 13.87 0.42 0.05
CA MET A 71 15.18 0.02 -0.46
C MET A 71 16.27 0.26 0.58
N GLU A 72 16.28 1.45 1.21
CA GLU A 72 17.21 1.77 2.29
C GLU A 72 17.09 0.80 3.48
N LEU A 73 15.86 0.49 3.91
CA LEU A 73 15.63 -0.47 4.98
C LEU A 73 16.11 -1.88 4.64
N SER A 74 15.94 -2.32 3.39
CA SER A 74 16.45 -3.61 2.94
C SER A 74 17.97 -3.67 2.96
N GLU A 75 18.66 -2.63 2.49
CA GLU A 75 20.13 -2.55 2.54
C GLU A 75 20.66 -2.48 3.98
N GLU A 76 19.94 -1.78 4.85
CA GLU A 76 20.22 -1.70 6.27
C GLU A 76 20.11 -3.07 6.95
N GLU A 77 18.99 -3.77 6.76
CA GLU A 77 18.75 -5.11 7.30
C GLU A 77 19.87 -6.06 6.90
N ASP A 78 20.23 -6.06 5.62
CA ASP A 78 21.31 -6.84 5.04
C ASP A 78 22.66 -6.57 5.72
N ARG A 79 22.97 -5.30 5.98
CA ARG A 79 24.19 -4.90 6.70
C ARG A 79 24.17 -5.34 8.16
N MET A 80 23.02 -5.23 8.83
CA MET A 80 22.85 -5.70 10.20
C MET A 80 23.03 -7.22 10.29
N LEU A 81 22.47 -7.99 9.37
CA LEU A 81 22.62 -9.45 9.29
C LEU A 81 24.08 -9.85 9.10
N ARG A 82 24.80 -9.21 8.17
CA ARG A 82 26.25 -9.44 7.96
C ARG A 82 27.06 -9.12 9.22
N THR A 83 26.72 -8.06 9.93
CA THR A 83 27.41 -7.67 11.16
C THR A 83 27.15 -8.68 12.28
N LYS A 84 25.89 -9.11 12.44
CA LYS A 84 25.50 -10.14 13.39
C LYS A 84 26.26 -11.44 13.16
N ASP A 85 26.36 -11.93 11.92
CA ASP A 85 27.10 -13.15 11.59
C ASP A 85 28.60 -13.04 11.95
N LYS A 86 29.24 -11.92 11.60
CA LYS A 86 30.65 -11.65 11.97
C LYS A 86 30.85 -11.68 13.49
N LEU A 87 29.96 -11.04 14.25
CA LEU A 87 30.02 -11.02 15.71
C LEU A 87 29.78 -12.41 16.32
N MET A 88 28.85 -13.19 15.76
CA MET A 88 28.60 -14.57 16.20
C MET A 88 29.83 -15.46 15.98
N LYS A 89 30.44 -15.40 14.80
CA LYS A 89 31.69 -16.13 14.49
C LYS A 89 32.81 -15.76 15.46
N ARG A 90 33.00 -14.46 15.70
CA ARG A 90 34.02 -13.97 16.65
C ARG A 90 33.75 -14.43 18.08
N SER A 91 32.48 -14.43 18.50
CA SER A 91 32.08 -14.90 19.83
C SER A 91 32.38 -16.39 20.01
N ILE A 92 32.07 -17.22 19.02
CA ILE A 92 32.38 -18.66 19.03
C ILE A 92 33.89 -18.88 19.12
N GLU A 93 34.67 -18.19 18.28
CA GLU A 93 36.14 -18.29 18.27
C GLU A 93 36.74 -17.95 19.65
N LEU A 94 36.32 -16.82 20.23
CA LEU A 94 36.84 -16.37 21.53
C LEU A 94 36.45 -17.33 22.67
N LYS A 95 35.23 -17.88 22.64
CA LYS A 95 34.80 -18.90 23.60
C LYS A 95 35.66 -20.17 23.49
N GLY A 96 35.95 -20.62 22.27
CA GLY A 96 36.83 -21.76 22.03
C GLY A 96 38.25 -21.54 22.58
N ARG A 97 38.85 -20.37 22.28
CA ARG A 97 40.16 -20.00 22.83
C ARG A 97 40.15 -19.95 24.36
N LEU A 98 39.09 -19.40 24.96
CA LEU A 98 38.96 -19.35 26.42
C LEU A 98 38.87 -20.75 27.04
N GLN A 99 38.14 -21.67 26.42
CA GLN A 99 38.06 -23.06 26.87
C GLN A 99 39.43 -23.75 26.82
N GLN A 100 40.16 -23.62 25.71
CA GLN A 100 41.52 -24.18 25.58
C GLN A 100 42.47 -23.68 26.67
N LEU A 101 42.44 -22.37 26.95
CA LEU A 101 43.28 -21.77 27.99
C LEU A 101 42.89 -22.21 29.41
N ARG A 102 41.62 -22.55 29.64
CA ARG A 102 41.14 -23.08 30.92
C ARG A 102 41.52 -24.54 31.14
N THR A 103 41.60 -25.33 30.08
CA THR A 103 41.99 -26.76 30.15
C THR A 103 43.50 -26.98 30.19
N LEU A 104 44.30 -25.95 29.89
CA LEU A 104 45.77 -25.97 29.98
C LEU A 104 46.31 -25.63 31.39
N LYS A 105 45.42 -25.25 32.32
CA LYS A 105 45.72 -25.11 33.75
C LYS A 105 45.24 -26.34 34.49
#